data_AF-A0A8W8MMK6-F1
#
_entry.id   AF-A0A8W8MMK6-F1
#
_cell.length_a   1.000
_cell.length_b   1.000
_cell.length_c   1.000
_cell.angle_alpha   90.00
_cell.angle_beta   90.00
_cell.angle_gamma   90.00
#
_symmetry.space_group_name_H-M   'P 1'
#
loop_
_entity.id
_entity.type
_entity.pdbx_description
1 polymer ?
#
loop_
_entity_poly.entity_id
_entity_poly.type
_entity_poly.pdbx_seq_one_letter_code
_entity_poly.pdbx_strand_id
1 'polypeptide(L)'
;MTVAAACTTCTIKDFYIVTDKDGCLTLKKTHDYLHQIQGQLHLSGTHCYTPKKVHRVTNYRRKLKLEQPEKYEEYLKKQKERCKKGRDNLKKQLSKKKPSREALQKTQHQLQQQRKRQAKYMKTRFLNISEENHVKSKKGTVATRNKMQSKREYNRDKQRICRSETNLIDELRKTPKGKSAIIGAARSLVQKGYCKKFLAGRCKLNRRTLSARYATKDGPGHLLLISVKEAYNKYKKENAQETVCFSRFAFLRPRNVRLLNKTHREYCMCGYCLNVRNKLLSLEHAKKSSGPKSVNEANVLETLLCPKPSSQKFFAPQCIEGKCSKCSDCSKTLEERYNDIPEDKELTWNRWERFEGKAVLVAKTGRKQELILELVETDILHPAQGTTFFKHLHTAQWQQTQFSLIKDNLPENWILQVMDFAKNRGINYQEEIKAAFFANSQITMHPIVNYYQKGSRWPGQRCLY
;
A
#
# COMPACT_ATOMS: atom_id res chain seq x y z
N MET A 1 -11.30 28.36 -13.50
CA MET A 1 -9.97 28.89 -13.90
C MET A 1 -9.35 27.91 -14.88
N THR A 2 -8.56 28.37 -15.86
CA THR A 2 -7.72 27.44 -16.65
C THR A 2 -6.70 26.75 -15.73
N VAL A 3 -6.27 25.53 -16.09
CA VAL A 3 -5.32 24.77 -15.25
C VAL A 3 -4.00 25.53 -15.08
N ALA A 4 -3.55 26.23 -16.13
CA ALA A 4 -2.37 27.08 -16.10
C ALA A 4 -2.44 28.16 -15.00
N ALA A 5 -3.53 28.94 -14.93
CA ALA A 5 -3.70 30.03 -13.96
C ALA A 5 -3.77 29.54 -12.50
N ALA A 6 -4.20 28.29 -12.28
CA ALA A 6 -4.16 27.66 -10.95
C ALA A 6 -2.73 27.31 -10.52
N CYS A 7 -1.90 26.79 -11.43
CA CYS A 7 -0.51 26.49 -11.14
C CYS A 7 0.31 27.76 -10.83
N THR A 8 0.04 28.89 -11.51
CA THR A 8 0.73 30.18 -11.25
C THR A 8 0.51 30.70 -9.83
N THR A 9 -0.66 30.42 -9.23
CA THR A 9 -1.07 30.96 -7.92
C THR A 9 -0.72 30.04 -6.75
N CYS A 10 -0.27 28.81 -7.00
CA CYS A 10 0.47 27.95 -6.06
C CYS A 10 -0.20 27.69 -4.67
N THR A 11 -1.52 27.87 -4.57
CA THR A 11 -2.26 27.91 -3.28
C THR A 11 -3.52 27.05 -3.23
N ILE A 12 -3.91 26.40 -4.33
CA ILE A 12 -5.09 25.52 -4.35
C ILE A 12 -4.68 24.14 -3.81
N LYS A 13 -5.26 23.74 -2.67
CA LYS A 13 -5.07 22.40 -2.07
C LYS A 13 -6.12 21.40 -2.51
N ASP A 14 -7.35 21.87 -2.75
CA ASP A 14 -8.52 21.04 -2.99
C ASP A 14 -9.26 21.57 -4.23
N PHE A 15 -9.41 20.70 -5.24
CA PHE A 15 -9.97 21.07 -6.54
C PHE A 15 -10.60 19.89 -7.27
N TYR A 16 -11.46 20.20 -8.22
CA TYR A 16 -11.95 19.26 -9.23
C TYR A 16 -11.73 19.81 -10.63
N ILE A 17 -11.59 18.89 -11.59
CA ILE A 17 -11.53 19.20 -13.01
C ILE A 17 -12.93 19.07 -13.60
N VAL A 18 -13.31 20.02 -14.45
CA VAL A 18 -14.47 19.95 -15.32
C VAL A 18 -14.01 20.06 -16.76
N THR A 19 -14.58 19.25 -17.65
CA THR A 19 -14.53 19.50 -19.09
C THR A 19 -15.58 20.55 -19.39
N ASP A 20 -15.17 21.78 -19.72
CA ASP A 20 -16.11 22.81 -20.16
C ASP A 20 -16.55 22.53 -21.62
N LYS A 21 -17.50 23.32 -22.13
CA LYS A 21 -18.20 23.05 -23.40
C LYS A 21 -17.26 22.88 -24.60
N ASP A 22 -16.11 23.54 -24.57
CA ASP A 22 -15.10 23.57 -25.64
C ASP A 22 -14.09 22.41 -25.53
N GLY A 23 -14.40 21.37 -24.75
CA GLY A 23 -13.53 20.21 -24.51
C GLY A 23 -12.33 20.47 -23.60
N CYS A 24 -12.05 21.73 -23.27
CA CYS A 24 -10.97 22.15 -22.39
C CYS A 24 -11.22 21.76 -20.92
N LEU A 25 -10.16 21.27 -20.27
CA LEU A 25 -10.17 20.96 -18.84
C LEU A 25 -9.94 22.24 -18.02
N THR A 26 -10.84 22.56 -17.09
CA THR A 26 -10.68 23.70 -16.17
C THR A 26 -10.79 23.27 -14.72
N LEU A 27 -10.14 24.05 -13.84
CA LEU A 27 -10.13 23.82 -12.41
C LEU A 27 -11.19 24.68 -11.70
N LYS A 28 -11.96 24.00 -10.85
CA LYS A 28 -12.94 24.57 -9.92
C LYS A 28 -12.55 24.17 -8.49
N LYS A 29 -12.66 25.11 -7.55
CA LYS A 29 -12.34 24.87 -6.12
C LYS A 29 -13.53 24.21 -5.43
N THR A 30 -13.28 23.41 -4.40
CA THR A 30 -14.31 23.01 -3.42
C THR A 30 -14.27 23.96 -2.22
N HIS A 31 -15.40 24.13 -1.53
CA HIS A 31 -15.39 24.60 -0.15
C HIS A 31 -14.95 23.47 0.81
N ASP A 32 -14.88 23.78 2.10
CA ASP A 32 -14.05 23.11 3.10
C ASP A 32 -14.40 21.65 3.45
N TYR A 33 -13.51 21.04 4.25
CA TYR A 33 -13.56 19.68 4.82
C TYR A 33 -13.24 18.51 3.88
N LEU A 34 -11.94 18.24 3.67
CA LEU A 34 -11.49 16.97 3.09
C LEU A 34 -10.11 16.45 3.57
N HIS A 35 -9.90 16.42 4.90
CA HIS A 35 -8.60 16.09 5.49
C HIS A 35 -8.31 14.59 5.76
N GLN A 36 -9.23 13.66 5.48
CA GLN A 36 -9.18 12.28 6.01
C GLN A 36 -9.10 11.10 5.01
N ILE A 37 -9.08 11.33 3.69
CA ILE A 37 -8.93 10.22 2.71
C ILE A 37 -7.73 10.45 1.78
N GLN A 38 -6.78 9.52 1.90
CA GLN A 38 -5.62 9.20 1.06
C GLN A 38 -5.17 10.21 -0.03
N GLY A 39 -4.24 11.09 0.37
CA GLY A 39 -3.24 11.67 -0.53
C GLY A 39 -3.57 13.04 -1.09
N GLN A 40 -2.68 14.01 -0.83
CA GLN A 40 -2.75 15.31 -1.49
C GLN A 40 -2.22 15.19 -2.91
N LEU A 41 -3.07 15.51 -3.88
CA LEU A 41 -2.73 15.58 -5.30
C LEU A 41 -2.06 16.93 -5.59
N HIS A 42 -0.91 16.92 -6.24
CA HIS A 42 -0.24 18.15 -6.67
C HIS A 42 0.05 18.11 -8.17
N LEU A 43 -0.29 19.20 -8.85
CA LEU A 43 -0.04 19.43 -10.27
C LEU A 43 0.85 20.66 -10.41
N SER A 44 2.05 20.46 -10.92
CA SER A 44 3.01 21.52 -11.24
C SER A 44 3.44 21.41 -12.70
N GLY A 45 3.25 22.50 -13.45
CA GLY A 45 3.88 22.67 -14.76
C GLY A 45 5.38 22.92 -14.61
N THR A 46 6.18 22.48 -15.57
CA THR A 46 7.66 22.53 -15.51
C THR A 46 8.26 23.90 -15.81
N HIS A 47 7.93 24.89 -14.98
CA HIS A 47 8.80 26.03 -14.72
C HIS A 47 9.37 25.90 -13.30
N CYS A 48 10.69 25.90 -13.18
CA CYS A 48 11.42 25.63 -11.93
C CYS A 48 11.32 26.81 -10.94
N TYR A 49 10.14 27.04 -10.37
CA TYR A 49 9.92 28.08 -9.38
C TYR A 49 10.54 27.68 -8.03
N THR A 50 11.72 28.23 -7.73
CA THR A 50 12.35 28.07 -6.42
C THR A 50 11.42 28.58 -5.31
N PRO A 51 11.02 27.74 -4.33
CA PRO A 51 9.99 28.12 -3.37
C PRO A 51 10.46 29.25 -2.46
N LYS A 52 9.87 30.46 -2.61
CA LYS A 52 10.23 31.69 -1.89
C LYS A 52 10.02 31.64 -0.35
N LYS A 53 9.68 30.49 0.24
CA LYS A 53 9.56 30.27 1.70
C LYS A 53 10.86 29.76 2.35
N VAL A 54 12.00 30.31 1.95
CA VAL A 54 13.21 30.27 2.79
C VAL A 54 12.91 31.11 4.05
N HIS A 55 13.16 30.55 5.25
CA HIS A 55 12.85 31.23 6.52
C HIS A 55 13.39 32.67 6.55
N ARG A 56 12.58 33.63 7.06
CA ARG A 56 12.98 35.04 7.26
C ARG A 56 14.35 35.15 7.95
N VAL A 57 14.63 34.31 8.95
CA VAL A 57 15.91 34.25 9.67
C VAL A 57 17.09 33.86 8.78
N THR A 58 16.90 32.91 7.85
CA THR A 58 17.95 32.45 6.93
C THR A 58 18.24 33.51 5.85
N ASN A 59 17.19 34.15 5.31
CA ASN A 59 17.37 35.27 4.38
C ASN A 59 18.01 36.48 5.07
N TYR A 60 17.61 36.81 6.31
CA TYR A 60 18.25 37.85 7.12
C TYR A 60 19.74 37.55 7.34
N ARG A 61 20.10 36.32 7.74
CA ARG A 61 21.51 35.89 7.90
C ARG A 61 22.31 35.99 6.61
N ARG A 62 21.73 35.59 5.46
CA ARG A 62 22.38 35.70 4.15
C ARG A 62 22.58 37.17 3.74
N LYS A 63 21.57 38.02 3.94
CA LYS A 63 21.63 39.47 3.68
C LYS A 63 22.71 40.12 4.55
N LEU A 64 22.67 39.89 5.86
CA LEU A 64 23.63 40.41 6.82
C LEU A 64 25.07 39.97 6.53
N LYS A 65 25.30 38.71 6.11
CA LYS A 65 26.63 38.21 5.73
C LYS A 65 27.18 38.89 4.47
N LEU A 66 26.32 39.26 3.52
CA LEU A 66 26.74 39.88 2.25
C LEU A 66 26.92 41.39 2.37
N GLU A 67 26.05 42.06 3.12
CA GLU A 67 26.01 43.53 3.17
C GLU A 67 26.78 44.13 4.36
N GLN A 68 26.83 43.45 5.51
CA GLN A 68 27.40 43.99 6.75
C GLN A 68 28.14 42.88 7.55
N PRO A 69 29.29 42.38 7.05
CA PRO A 69 29.98 41.20 7.59
C PRO A 69 30.30 41.27 9.10
N GLU A 70 30.71 42.44 9.60
CA GLU A 70 30.99 42.68 11.01
C GLU A 70 29.78 42.45 11.91
N LYS A 71 28.58 42.88 11.46
CA LYS A 71 27.33 42.63 12.19
C LYS A 71 26.90 41.16 12.09
N TYR A 72 27.34 40.43 11.07
CA TYR A 72 27.17 38.98 10.98
C TYR A 72 28.10 38.23 11.94
N GLU A 73 29.37 38.65 12.09
CA GLU A 73 30.29 38.19 13.15
C GLU A 73 29.69 38.44 14.55
N GLU A 74 29.23 39.67 14.81
CA GLU A 74 28.61 40.06 16.08
C GLU A 74 27.32 39.25 16.37
N TYR A 75 26.50 39.03 15.35
CA TYR A 75 25.32 38.16 15.43
C TYR A 75 25.69 36.72 15.81
N LEU A 76 26.77 36.16 15.22
CA LEU A 76 27.26 34.83 15.57
C LEU A 76 27.82 34.78 17.00
N LYS A 77 28.51 35.82 17.47
CA LYS A 77 28.98 35.95 18.87
C LYS A 77 27.79 35.96 19.84
N LYS A 78 26.80 36.83 19.61
CA LYS A 78 25.53 36.88 20.37
C LYS A 78 24.77 35.56 20.32
N GLN A 79 24.79 34.82 19.22
CA GLN A 79 24.18 33.49 19.12
C GLN A 79 24.94 32.43 19.95
N LYS A 80 26.28 32.40 19.87
CA LYS A 80 27.14 31.51 20.69
C LYS A 80 26.88 31.74 22.19
N GLU A 81 26.78 32.99 22.63
CA GLU A 81 26.46 33.35 24.01
C GLU A 81 25.07 32.90 24.47
N ARG A 82 24.03 33.10 23.64
CA ARG A 82 22.67 32.59 23.92
C ARG A 82 22.68 31.06 24.08
N CYS A 83 23.40 30.34 23.22
CA CYS A 83 23.59 28.89 23.32
C CYS A 83 24.47 28.44 24.50
N LYS A 84 25.35 29.30 25.03
CA LYS A 84 26.06 29.06 26.29
C LYS A 84 25.11 29.22 27.49
N LYS A 85 24.48 30.39 27.64
CA LYS A 85 23.51 30.69 28.70
C LYS A 85 22.37 29.66 28.77
N GLY A 86 21.85 29.19 27.63
CA GLY A 86 20.84 28.13 27.58
C GLY A 86 21.33 26.77 28.13
N ARG A 87 22.55 26.35 27.78
CA ARG A 87 23.15 25.11 28.32
C ARG A 87 23.45 25.22 29.81
N ASP A 88 23.91 26.38 30.27
CA ASP A 88 24.25 26.59 31.69
C ASP A 88 22.97 26.66 32.56
N ASN A 89 21.89 27.26 32.05
CA ASN A 89 20.57 27.18 32.69
C ASN A 89 20.01 25.76 32.72
N LEU A 90 20.14 24.98 31.62
CA LEU A 90 19.72 23.58 31.61
C LEU A 90 20.51 22.72 32.61
N LYS A 91 21.84 22.93 32.72
CA LYS A 91 22.66 22.32 33.78
C LYS A 91 22.14 22.66 35.18
N LYS A 92 21.84 23.94 35.45
CA LYS A 92 21.28 24.40 36.75
C LYS A 92 19.88 23.82 37.04
N GLN A 93 19.07 23.55 36.03
CA GLN A 93 17.77 22.87 36.21
C GLN A 93 17.95 21.38 36.49
N LEU A 94 18.87 20.71 35.79
CA LEU A 94 19.16 19.29 35.99
C LEU A 94 19.83 19.03 37.35
N SER A 95 20.75 19.88 37.80
CA SER A 95 21.39 19.73 39.12
C SER A 95 20.42 19.96 40.30
N LYS A 96 19.36 20.77 40.11
CA LYS A 96 18.28 20.92 41.10
C LYS A 96 17.33 19.72 41.15
N LYS A 97 17.16 18.99 40.05
CA LYS A 97 16.34 17.77 40.01
C LYS A 97 17.17 16.55 40.42
N LYS A 98 17.30 16.30 41.74
CA LYS A 98 17.69 14.97 42.23
C LYS A 98 16.72 13.93 41.64
N PRO A 99 17.17 12.94 40.86
CA PRO A 99 16.28 11.90 40.32
C PRO A 99 15.74 11.03 41.46
N SER A 100 14.50 10.54 41.32
CA SER A 100 13.91 9.65 42.32
C SER A 100 14.69 8.33 42.43
N ARG A 101 14.58 7.66 43.59
CA ARG A 101 15.20 6.35 43.83
C ARG A 101 14.81 5.33 42.76
N GLU A 102 13.55 5.35 42.32
CA GLU A 102 13.08 4.55 41.18
C GLU A 102 13.76 4.91 39.85
N ALA A 103 13.94 6.20 39.55
CA ALA A 103 14.53 6.62 38.28
C ALA A 103 16.01 6.19 38.19
N LEU A 104 16.72 6.23 39.32
CA LEU A 104 18.06 5.67 39.45
C LEU A 104 18.06 4.14 39.27
N GLN A 105 17.15 3.42 39.93
CA GLN A 105 17.01 1.96 39.79
C GLN A 105 16.66 1.54 38.35
N LYS A 106 15.70 2.22 37.70
CA LYS A 106 15.33 2.00 36.29
C LYS A 106 16.54 2.24 35.36
N THR A 107 17.35 3.27 35.63
CA THR A 107 18.57 3.57 34.85
C THR A 107 19.67 2.51 35.06
N GLN A 108 19.91 2.09 36.30
CA GLN A 108 20.85 1.01 36.62
C GLN A 108 20.43 -0.32 35.97
N HIS A 109 19.13 -0.65 36.01
CA HIS A 109 18.60 -1.86 35.38
C HIS A 109 18.77 -1.85 33.85
N GLN A 110 18.54 -0.69 33.19
CA GLN A 110 18.79 -0.54 31.75
C GLN A 110 20.27 -0.72 31.40
N LEU A 111 21.19 -0.11 32.16
CA LEU A 111 22.64 -0.30 32.00
C LEU A 111 23.05 -1.77 32.20
N GLN A 112 22.48 -2.45 33.20
CA GLN A 112 22.77 -3.86 33.47
C GLN A 112 22.24 -4.77 32.35
N GLN A 113 21.06 -4.49 31.78
CA GLN A 113 20.58 -5.17 30.57
C GLN A 113 21.49 -4.91 29.37
N GLN A 114 21.95 -3.68 29.16
CA GLN A 114 22.83 -3.34 28.04
C GLN A 114 24.16 -4.09 28.11
N ARG A 115 24.79 -4.13 29.29
CA ARG A 115 26.00 -4.95 29.55
C ARG A 115 25.75 -6.45 29.29
N LYS A 116 24.63 -7.02 29.76
CA LYS A 116 24.24 -8.41 29.48
C LYS A 116 24.08 -8.70 27.97
N ARG A 117 23.51 -7.76 27.20
CA ARG A 117 23.37 -7.88 25.74
C ARG A 117 24.75 -7.84 25.03
N GLN A 118 25.62 -6.92 25.43
CA GLN A 118 26.99 -6.82 24.88
C GLN A 118 27.81 -8.08 25.18
N ALA A 119 27.78 -8.60 26.42
CA ALA A 119 28.47 -9.83 26.78
C ALA A 119 27.98 -11.05 25.95
N LYS A 120 26.66 -11.17 25.74
CA LYS A 120 26.10 -12.23 24.88
C LYS A 120 26.57 -12.09 23.42
N TYR A 121 26.57 -10.88 22.87
CA TYR A 121 27.05 -10.63 21.51
C TYR A 121 28.52 -11.02 21.32
N MET A 122 29.40 -10.60 22.24
CA MET A 122 30.82 -10.97 22.20
C MET A 122 31.01 -12.49 22.27
N LYS A 123 30.32 -13.18 23.20
CA LYS A 123 30.41 -14.64 23.32
C LYS A 123 29.93 -15.38 22.07
N THR A 124 28.90 -14.88 21.37
CA THR A 124 28.47 -15.46 20.09
C THR A 124 29.47 -15.18 18.97
N ARG A 125 30.04 -13.96 18.91
CA ARG A 125 31.00 -13.56 17.86
C ARG A 125 32.31 -14.36 17.92
N PHE A 126 32.79 -14.72 19.11
CA PHE A 126 34.00 -15.55 19.25
C PHE A 126 33.80 -17.00 18.81
N LEU A 127 32.63 -17.61 19.05
CA LEU A 127 32.35 -19.01 18.66
C LEU A 127 32.29 -19.21 17.13
N ASN A 128 31.76 -18.23 16.40
CA ASN A 128 31.64 -18.34 14.93
C ASN A 128 32.98 -18.19 14.20
N ILE A 129 34.01 -17.62 14.83
CA ILE A 129 35.33 -17.37 14.18
C ILE A 129 36.17 -18.66 14.09
N SER A 130 35.87 -19.69 14.88
CA SER A 130 36.56 -20.99 14.85
C SER A 130 36.11 -21.96 13.75
N GLU A 131 34.98 -21.74 13.07
CA GLU A 131 34.37 -22.75 12.18
C GLU A 131 34.49 -22.47 10.66
N GLU A 132 34.67 -21.22 10.22
CA GLU A 132 34.52 -20.86 8.79
C GLU A 132 35.77 -21.10 7.88
N ASN A 133 36.83 -21.73 8.39
CA ASN A 133 38.11 -21.87 7.67
C ASN A 133 38.32 -23.23 6.95
N HIS A 134 37.55 -23.60 5.91
CA HIS A 134 38.06 -24.52 4.87
C HIS A 134 37.22 -24.59 3.54
N VAL A 135 37.93 -24.70 2.39
CA VAL A 135 37.46 -25.12 1.02
C VAL A 135 36.46 -24.16 0.30
N LYS A 136 36.82 -23.34 -0.73
CA LYS A 136 37.25 -23.58 -2.16
C LYS A 136 36.17 -24.32 -3.01
N SER A 137 35.92 -24.13 -4.32
CA SER A 137 36.12 -23.09 -5.37
C SER A 137 35.15 -23.41 -6.56
N LYS A 138 35.00 -22.75 -7.74
CA LYS A 138 35.79 -21.74 -8.47
C LYS A 138 34.92 -20.71 -9.27
N LYS A 139 34.84 -20.73 -10.62
CA LYS A 139 34.25 -19.68 -11.52
C LYS A 139 33.97 -20.19 -12.97
N GLY A 140 33.13 -19.49 -13.78
CA GLY A 140 33.07 -19.63 -15.27
C GLY A 140 32.02 -18.75 -16.01
N THR A 141 32.46 -17.91 -16.96
CA THR A 141 31.70 -16.97 -17.86
C THR A 141 31.38 -17.61 -19.24
N VAL A 142 30.32 -17.32 -20.03
CA VAL A 142 29.77 -16.06 -20.62
C VAL A 142 30.72 -15.45 -21.69
N ALA A 143 30.37 -15.06 -22.93
CA ALA A 143 29.11 -14.98 -23.73
C ALA A 143 29.34 -15.60 -25.15
N THR A 144 28.62 -15.44 -26.28
CA THR A 144 27.54 -14.56 -26.83
C THR A 144 26.51 -15.44 -27.61
N ARG A 145 25.68 -15.09 -28.63
CA ARG A 145 25.36 -13.91 -29.50
C ARG A 145 23.87 -14.02 -29.98
N ASN A 146 23.45 -13.39 -31.10
CA ASN A 146 22.09 -13.51 -31.68
C ASN A 146 22.06 -13.42 -33.23
N LYS A 147 21.04 -13.99 -33.87
CA LYS A 147 20.42 -13.53 -35.14
C LYS A 147 18.89 -13.50 -34.94
N MET A 148 18.16 -12.60 -35.61
CA MET A 148 16.69 -12.47 -35.49
C MET A 148 15.99 -12.68 -36.84
N GLN A 149 14.91 -13.48 -36.84
CA GLN A 149 13.94 -13.55 -37.94
C GLN A 149 12.90 -12.42 -37.87
N SER A 150 12.11 -12.26 -38.93
CA SER A 150 11.25 -11.10 -39.12
C SER A 150 9.95 -11.15 -38.32
N LYS A 151 9.40 -9.97 -38.02
CA LYS A 151 8.10 -9.79 -37.35
C LYS A 151 6.91 -10.35 -38.17
N ARG A 152 7.10 -10.65 -39.46
CA ARG A 152 6.05 -11.11 -40.38
C ARG A 152 5.87 -12.64 -40.35
N GLU A 153 6.96 -13.39 -40.16
CA GLU A 153 6.93 -14.85 -39.93
C GLU A 153 6.24 -15.18 -38.60
N TYR A 154 6.69 -14.53 -37.51
CA TYR A 154 6.18 -14.71 -36.14
C TYR A 154 4.64 -14.66 -36.01
N ASN A 155 3.98 -13.84 -36.82
CA ASN A 155 2.51 -13.71 -36.79
C ASN A 155 1.78 -14.84 -37.56
N ARG A 156 2.40 -15.45 -38.59
CA ARG A 156 1.80 -16.55 -39.36
C ARG A 156 1.80 -17.85 -38.56
N ASP A 157 2.93 -18.23 -37.97
CA ASP A 157 3.05 -19.47 -37.19
C ASP A 157 2.11 -19.46 -35.98
N LYS A 158 2.02 -18.31 -35.30
CA LYS A 158 1.17 -18.10 -34.14
C LYS A 158 -0.32 -18.35 -34.42
N GLN A 159 -0.80 -18.10 -35.65
CA GLN A 159 -2.20 -18.41 -36.02
C GLN A 159 -2.41 -19.89 -36.37
N ARG A 160 -1.39 -20.60 -36.89
CA ARG A 160 -1.45 -22.04 -37.13
C ARG A 160 -1.49 -22.82 -35.80
N ILE A 161 -0.55 -22.55 -34.89
CA ILE A 161 -0.38 -23.27 -33.62
C ILE A 161 -1.68 -23.23 -32.78
N CYS A 162 -2.33 -22.07 -32.69
CA CYS A 162 -3.55 -21.90 -31.88
C CYS A 162 -4.80 -22.65 -32.40
N ARG A 163 -4.76 -23.28 -33.58
CA ARG A 163 -5.86 -24.12 -34.09
C ARG A 163 -5.56 -25.62 -34.05
N SER A 164 -4.30 -26.03 -33.96
CA SER A 164 -3.91 -27.44 -33.91
C SER A 164 -3.77 -28.02 -32.49
N GLU A 165 -3.36 -27.21 -31.50
CA GLU A 165 -3.05 -27.72 -30.16
C GLU A 165 -4.28 -28.21 -29.35
N THR A 166 -5.49 -27.75 -29.65
CA THR A 166 -6.68 -28.09 -28.85
C THR A 166 -7.20 -29.50 -29.09
N ASN A 167 -7.23 -29.98 -30.34
CA ASN A 167 -7.89 -31.24 -30.66
C ASN A 167 -7.05 -32.45 -30.21
N LEU A 168 -5.74 -32.42 -30.50
CA LEU A 168 -4.82 -33.54 -30.24
C LEU A 168 -4.75 -33.94 -28.75
N ILE A 169 -4.90 -32.95 -27.85
CA ILE A 169 -4.80 -33.17 -26.40
C ILE A 169 -6.06 -33.86 -25.84
N ASP A 170 -7.24 -33.59 -26.40
CA ASP A 170 -8.49 -34.25 -25.98
C ASP A 170 -8.67 -35.64 -26.59
N GLU A 171 -8.02 -35.95 -27.72
CA GLU A 171 -7.88 -37.33 -28.21
C GLU A 171 -6.91 -38.14 -27.34
N LEU A 172 -5.74 -37.58 -26.99
CA LEU A 172 -4.77 -38.22 -26.09
C LEU A 172 -5.32 -38.47 -24.67
N ARG A 173 -6.40 -37.79 -24.25
CA ARG A 173 -7.13 -38.10 -23.01
C ARG A 173 -8.05 -39.31 -23.10
N LYS A 174 -8.52 -39.68 -24.30
CA LYS A 174 -9.42 -40.82 -24.52
C LYS A 174 -8.68 -42.16 -24.45
N THR A 175 -7.41 -42.21 -24.89
CA THR A 175 -6.63 -43.45 -24.90
C THR A 175 -5.99 -43.77 -23.53
N PRO A 176 -5.97 -45.04 -23.08
CA PRO A 176 -5.26 -45.44 -21.85
C PRO A 176 -3.74 -45.13 -21.89
N LYS A 177 -3.11 -45.33 -23.06
CA LYS A 177 -1.69 -45.04 -23.28
C LYS A 177 -1.38 -43.54 -23.13
N GLY A 178 -2.22 -42.65 -23.65
CA GLY A 178 -2.05 -41.20 -23.49
C GLY A 178 -2.21 -40.72 -22.04
N LYS A 179 -3.20 -41.25 -21.30
CA LYS A 179 -3.31 -41.04 -19.83
C LYS A 179 -2.04 -41.48 -19.10
N SER A 180 -1.50 -42.66 -19.42
CA SER A 180 -0.28 -43.19 -18.80
C SER A 180 0.94 -42.28 -19.07
N ALA A 181 1.15 -41.84 -20.32
CA ALA A 181 2.24 -40.94 -20.68
C ALA A 181 2.17 -39.58 -19.95
N ILE A 182 0.98 -38.99 -19.84
CA ILE A 182 0.76 -37.73 -19.10
C ILE A 182 1.07 -37.91 -17.60
N ILE A 183 0.68 -39.05 -17.02
CA ILE A 183 0.98 -39.41 -15.61
C ILE A 183 2.48 -39.66 -15.43
N GLY A 184 3.16 -40.33 -16.35
CA GLY A 184 4.61 -40.56 -16.33
C GLY A 184 5.41 -39.25 -16.37
N ALA A 185 5.07 -38.33 -17.29
CA ALA A 185 5.69 -37.01 -17.36
C ALA A 185 5.45 -36.18 -16.08
N ALA A 186 4.24 -36.25 -15.51
CA ALA A 186 3.93 -35.60 -14.24
C ALA A 186 4.71 -36.20 -13.05
N ARG A 187 4.84 -37.54 -13.00
CA ARG A 187 5.65 -38.25 -11.99
C ARG A 187 7.12 -37.85 -12.10
N SER A 188 7.71 -37.84 -13.29
CA SER A 188 9.11 -37.44 -13.52
C SER A 188 9.41 -36.02 -13.00
N LEU A 189 8.52 -35.06 -13.27
CA LEU A 189 8.66 -33.67 -12.80
C LEU A 189 8.44 -33.49 -11.28
N VAL A 190 7.75 -34.43 -10.63
CA VAL A 190 7.62 -34.49 -9.16
C VAL A 190 8.83 -35.18 -8.52
N GLN A 191 9.33 -36.25 -9.14
CA GLN A 191 10.46 -37.07 -8.68
C GLN A 191 11.78 -36.30 -8.77
N LYS A 192 11.92 -35.37 -9.75
CA LYS A 192 13.01 -34.36 -9.79
C LYS A 192 12.77 -33.14 -8.89
N GLY A 193 11.67 -33.10 -8.13
CA GLY A 193 11.41 -32.11 -7.06
C GLY A 193 10.76 -30.78 -7.47
N TYR A 194 10.56 -30.50 -8.76
CA TYR A 194 10.22 -29.15 -9.23
C TYR A 194 8.73 -28.78 -9.20
N CYS A 195 7.81 -29.73 -9.34
CA CYS A 195 6.40 -29.45 -9.71
C CYS A 195 5.43 -28.90 -8.62
N LYS A 196 5.89 -28.48 -7.43
CA LYS A 196 5.04 -27.75 -6.45
C LYS A 196 5.72 -26.61 -5.69
N LYS A 197 6.97 -26.76 -5.26
CA LYS A 197 7.62 -25.82 -4.32
C LYS A 197 8.34 -24.63 -4.95
N PHE A 198 8.62 -24.63 -6.27
CA PHE A 198 9.42 -23.57 -6.92
C PHE A 198 8.84 -22.15 -6.68
N LEU A 199 7.65 -21.88 -7.20
CA LEU A 199 6.96 -20.61 -6.97
C LEU A 199 6.55 -20.44 -5.50
N ALA A 200 6.04 -21.49 -4.86
CA ALA A 200 5.46 -21.40 -3.52
C ALA A 200 6.49 -21.13 -2.39
N GLY A 201 7.77 -21.48 -2.56
CA GLY A 201 8.74 -21.41 -1.46
C GLY A 201 10.19 -21.05 -1.79
N ARG A 202 10.65 -21.01 -3.06
CA ARG A 202 12.03 -20.60 -3.41
C ARG A 202 12.12 -19.23 -4.06
N CYS A 203 11.09 -18.79 -4.78
CA CYS A 203 11.04 -17.44 -5.33
C CYS A 203 10.80 -16.37 -4.23
N LYS A 204 11.75 -15.43 -4.04
CA LYS A 204 11.56 -14.15 -3.30
C LYS A 204 10.54 -13.18 -3.97
N LEU A 205 9.65 -13.73 -4.79
CA LEU A 205 8.70 -13.06 -5.68
C LEU A 205 7.25 -13.22 -5.18
N ASN A 206 7.07 -14.03 -4.12
CA ASN A 206 5.79 -14.33 -3.51
C ASN A 206 5.70 -13.74 -2.09
N ARG A 207 4.61 -13.01 -1.81
CA ARG A 207 4.22 -12.63 -0.44
C ARG A 207 3.22 -13.66 0.09
N ARG A 208 3.49 -14.31 1.22
CA ARG A 208 2.48 -15.15 1.90
C ARG A 208 1.26 -14.29 2.25
N THR A 209 0.07 -14.73 1.87
CA THR A 209 -1.19 -14.05 2.22
C THR A 209 -1.56 -14.40 3.66
N LEU A 210 -1.93 -13.40 4.46
CA LEU A 210 -2.26 -13.61 5.88
C LEU A 210 -3.62 -14.31 6.08
N SER A 211 -4.57 -14.14 5.15
CA SER A 211 -5.90 -14.74 5.28
C SER A 211 -5.93 -16.22 4.88
N ALA A 212 -6.50 -17.05 5.76
CA ALA A 212 -6.64 -18.50 5.58
C ALA A 212 -7.47 -18.88 4.33
N ARG A 213 -8.39 -18.01 3.88
CA ARG A 213 -9.24 -18.21 2.67
C ARG A 213 -8.45 -18.42 1.36
N TYR A 214 -7.15 -18.16 1.37
CA TYR A 214 -6.26 -18.35 0.22
C TYR A 214 -5.33 -19.57 0.33
N ALA A 215 -5.37 -20.28 1.46
CA ALA A 215 -4.76 -21.61 1.58
C ALA A 215 -5.48 -22.63 0.66
N THR A 216 -4.78 -23.70 0.33
CA THR A 216 -5.32 -24.86 -0.41
C THR A 216 -4.63 -26.13 0.10
N LYS A 217 -5.01 -27.31 -0.42
CA LYS A 217 -4.25 -28.56 -0.20
C LYS A 217 -2.78 -28.52 -0.67
N ASP A 218 -2.38 -27.51 -1.44
CA ASP A 218 -0.98 -27.25 -1.83
C ASP A 218 -0.24 -26.30 -0.84
N GLY A 219 -0.84 -26.01 0.32
CA GLY A 219 -0.27 -25.18 1.39
C GLY A 219 -0.90 -23.77 1.50
N PRO A 220 -0.33 -22.89 2.36
CA PRO A 220 -0.85 -21.55 2.58
C PRO A 220 -0.82 -20.69 1.31
N GLY A 221 -1.69 -19.68 1.27
CA GLY A 221 -1.82 -18.77 0.14
C GLY A 221 -0.57 -17.90 -0.08
N HIS A 222 -0.25 -17.67 -1.35
CA HIS A 222 0.87 -16.85 -1.78
C HIS A 222 0.43 -15.92 -2.93
N LEU A 223 0.90 -14.68 -2.90
CA LEU A 223 0.63 -13.67 -3.91
C LEU A 223 1.89 -13.46 -4.75
N LEU A 224 1.82 -13.81 -6.03
CA LEU A 224 2.87 -13.50 -7.00
C LEU A 224 2.87 -11.98 -7.25
N LEU A 225 3.95 -11.33 -6.82
CA LEU A 225 4.11 -9.87 -6.85
C LEU A 225 4.50 -9.33 -8.23
N ILE A 226 4.78 -10.22 -9.18
CA ILE A 226 5.16 -9.93 -10.57
C ILE A 226 4.20 -10.62 -11.54
N SER A 227 4.27 -10.30 -12.83
CA SER A 227 3.51 -11.06 -13.83
C SER A 227 4.03 -12.50 -13.99
N VAL A 228 3.16 -13.40 -14.47
CA VAL A 228 3.55 -14.78 -14.81
C VAL A 228 4.65 -14.80 -15.88
N LYS A 229 4.68 -13.79 -16.78
CA LYS A 229 5.70 -13.65 -17.82
C LYS A 229 7.06 -13.28 -17.25
N GLU A 230 7.12 -12.37 -16.27
CA GLU A 230 8.37 -12.07 -15.55
C GLU A 230 8.85 -13.25 -14.70
N ALA A 231 7.94 -14.00 -14.08
CA ALA A 231 8.27 -15.22 -13.35
C ALA A 231 8.86 -16.29 -14.29
N TYR A 232 8.26 -16.49 -15.47
CA TYR A 232 8.78 -17.37 -16.51
C TYR A 232 10.16 -16.92 -17.01
N ASN A 233 10.33 -15.62 -17.26
CA ASN A 233 11.61 -15.06 -17.72
C ASN A 233 12.73 -15.23 -16.67
N LYS A 234 12.41 -15.23 -15.37
CA LYS A 234 13.38 -15.56 -14.31
C LYS A 234 13.67 -17.06 -14.26
N TYR A 235 12.63 -17.89 -14.24
CA TYR A 235 12.76 -19.35 -14.33
C TYR A 235 13.61 -19.80 -15.53
N LYS A 236 13.45 -19.20 -16.72
CA LYS A 236 14.27 -19.49 -17.91
C LYS A 236 15.72 -18.99 -17.84
N LYS A 237 16.02 -17.96 -17.03
CA LYS A 237 17.40 -17.56 -16.75
C LYS A 237 18.08 -18.51 -15.75
N GLU A 238 17.30 -19.01 -14.80
CA GLU A 238 17.77 -19.94 -13.75
C GLU A 238 17.87 -21.39 -14.26
N ASN A 239 17.02 -21.80 -15.21
CA ASN A 239 16.85 -23.18 -15.69
C ASN A 239 16.86 -23.21 -17.23
N ALA A 240 17.90 -22.63 -17.86
CA ALA A 240 17.99 -22.48 -19.31
C ALA A 240 17.89 -23.80 -20.10
N GLN A 241 18.38 -24.89 -19.50
CA GLN A 241 18.36 -26.25 -20.08
C GLN A 241 16.96 -26.91 -20.07
N GLU A 242 15.99 -26.40 -19.30
CA GLU A 242 14.67 -27.01 -19.22
C GLU A 242 13.76 -26.53 -20.36
N THR A 243 13.24 -27.44 -21.18
CA THR A 243 12.44 -27.15 -22.39
C THR A 243 11.01 -26.63 -22.13
N VAL A 244 10.63 -26.37 -20.87
CA VAL A 244 9.27 -25.94 -20.49
C VAL A 244 8.88 -24.62 -21.18
N CYS A 245 7.77 -24.66 -21.94
CA CYS A 245 7.20 -23.48 -22.60
C CYS A 245 6.40 -22.58 -21.64
N PHE A 246 6.14 -21.33 -22.03
CA PHE A 246 5.39 -20.37 -21.19
C PHE A 246 4.01 -20.90 -20.77
N SER A 247 3.25 -21.50 -21.71
CA SER A 247 1.93 -22.08 -21.45
C SER A 247 1.98 -23.18 -20.39
N ARG A 248 2.98 -24.08 -20.49
CA ARG A 248 3.19 -25.15 -19.51
C ARG A 248 3.63 -24.61 -18.15
N PHE A 249 4.54 -23.62 -18.10
CA PHE A 249 4.93 -22.96 -16.85
C PHE A 249 3.74 -22.25 -16.17
N ALA A 250 2.91 -21.54 -16.94
CA ALA A 250 1.71 -20.87 -16.43
C ALA A 250 0.64 -21.84 -15.91
N PHE A 251 0.53 -23.03 -16.53
CA PHE A 251 -0.32 -24.14 -16.10
C PHE A 251 0.20 -24.83 -14.83
N LEU A 252 1.52 -25.03 -14.72
CA LEU A 252 2.18 -25.63 -13.55
C LEU A 252 2.25 -24.69 -12.33
N ARG A 253 1.64 -23.50 -12.37
CA ARG A 253 1.54 -22.61 -11.21
C ARG A 253 0.67 -23.27 -10.10
N PRO A 254 1.19 -23.46 -8.87
CA PRO A 254 0.43 -24.03 -7.77
C PRO A 254 -0.85 -23.25 -7.46
N ARG A 255 -1.93 -23.94 -7.04
CA ARG A 255 -3.27 -23.32 -6.88
C ARG A 255 -3.34 -22.31 -5.72
N ASN A 256 -2.45 -22.41 -4.74
CA ASN A 256 -2.24 -21.39 -3.70
C ASN A 256 -1.47 -20.15 -4.17
N VAL A 257 -0.84 -20.16 -5.36
CA VAL A 257 -0.15 -18.99 -5.92
C VAL A 257 -1.13 -18.17 -6.78
N ARG A 258 -1.69 -17.12 -6.16
CA ARG A 258 -2.59 -16.15 -6.77
C ARG A 258 -1.82 -15.04 -7.47
N LEU A 259 -2.48 -14.38 -8.43
CA LEU A 259 -1.93 -13.24 -9.18
C LEU A 259 -2.44 -11.94 -8.58
N LEU A 260 -1.65 -10.85 -8.68
CA LEU A 260 -2.02 -9.53 -8.18
C LEU A 260 -3.29 -8.92 -8.81
N ASN A 261 -3.71 -9.41 -9.98
CA ASN A 261 -4.98 -9.06 -10.62
C ASN A 261 -6.13 -10.05 -10.33
N LYS A 262 -5.87 -11.13 -9.59
CA LYS A 262 -6.87 -12.11 -9.12
C LYS A 262 -7.03 -12.15 -7.60
N THR A 263 -6.20 -11.40 -6.86
CA THR A 263 -6.59 -10.86 -5.56
C THR A 263 -7.53 -9.68 -5.76
N HIS A 264 -8.59 -9.64 -4.96
CA HIS A 264 -9.32 -8.40 -4.73
C HIS A 264 -8.33 -7.30 -4.31
N ARG A 265 -8.49 -6.09 -4.83
CA ARG A 265 -7.86 -4.91 -4.22
C ARG A 265 -8.84 -4.44 -3.17
N GLU A 266 -8.45 -4.54 -1.90
CA GLU A 266 -9.27 -4.08 -0.79
C GLU A 266 -9.35 -2.55 -0.86
N TYR A 267 -10.54 -2.04 -1.23
CA TYR A 267 -10.81 -0.62 -1.36
C TYR A 267 -10.79 0.01 0.03
N CYS A 268 -9.88 0.97 0.25
CA CYS A 268 -9.69 1.72 1.51
C CYS A 268 -9.66 0.85 2.79
N MET A 269 -8.47 0.33 3.17
CA MET A 269 -8.27 -0.33 4.47
C MET A 269 -8.24 0.66 5.67
N CYS A 270 -9.19 1.59 5.73
CA CYS A 270 -9.39 2.44 6.91
C CYS A 270 -10.25 1.71 7.96
N GLY A 271 -10.18 2.14 9.23
CA GLY A 271 -10.99 1.55 10.30
C GLY A 271 -12.50 1.60 10.01
N TYR A 272 -12.97 2.68 9.38
CA TYR A 272 -14.39 2.88 9.05
C TYR A 272 -14.92 1.80 8.08
N CYS A 273 -14.23 1.61 6.94
CA CYS A 273 -14.56 0.55 5.99
C CYS A 273 -14.45 -0.84 6.62
N LEU A 274 -13.40 -1.10 7.41
CA LEU A 274 -13.21 -2.39 8.06
C LEU A 274 -14.30 -2.71 9.11
N ASN A 275 -14.79 -1.72 9.85
CA ASN A 275 -15.87 -1.91 10.83
C ASN A 275 -17.20 -2.25 10.14
N VAL A 276 -17.61 -1.44 9.15
CA VAL A 276 -18.79 -1.71 8.30
C VAL A 276 -18.68 -3.10 7.66
N ARG A 277 -17.52 -3.42 7.07
CA ARG A 277 -17.24 -4.73 6.45
C ARG A 277 -17.40 -5.88 7.44
N ASN A 278 -16.85 -5.77 8.64
CA ASN A 278 -16.87 -6.85 9.63
C ASN A 278 -18.28 -7.14 10.15
N LYS A 279 -19.09 -6.10 10.39
CA LYS A 279 -20.50 -6.24 10.81
C LYS A 279 -21.37 -6.90 9.74
N LEU A 280 -21.26 -6.41 8.49
CA LEU A 280 -21.94 -7.01 7.35
C LEU A 280 -21.49 -8.45 7.09
N LEU A 281 -20.21 -8.77 7.31
CA LEU A 281 -19.72 -10.14 7.19
C LEU A 281 -20.34 -11.05 8.26
N SER A 282 -20.58 -10.56 9.48
CA SER A 282 -21.30 -11.32 10.51
C SER A 282 -22.75 -11.61 10.09
N LEU A 283 -23.47 -10.60 9.59
CA LEU A 283 -24.84 -10.76 9.06
C LEU A 283 -24.89 -11.76 7.89
N GLU A 284 -24.07 -11.58 6.84
CA GLU A 284 -24.01 -12.53 5.70
C GLU A 284 -23.50 -13.93 6.11
N HIS A 285 -22.70 -14.05 7.19
CA HIS A 285 -22.32 -15.34 7.76
C HIS A 285 -23.49 -16.02 8.49
N ALA A 286 -24.31 -15.26 9.21
CA ALA A 286 -25.49 -15.76 9.91
C ALA A 286 -26.70 -16.04 9.02
N LYS A 287 -26.78 -15.40 7.84
CA LYS A 287 -27.77 -15.64 6.77
C LYS A 287 -27.80 -17.12 6.34
N LYS A 288 -28.98 -17.72 6.20
CA LYS A 288 -29.13 -19.17 5.89
C LYS A 288 -28.82 -19.54 4.43
N SER A 289 -28.68 -18.55 3.54
CA SER A 289 -28.50 -18.78 2.10
C SER A 289 -27.25 -19.60 1.72
N SER A 290 -27.39 -20.44 0.70
CA SER A 290 -26.33 -21.27 0.09
C SER A 290 -25.42 -20.52 -0.89
N GLY A 291 -25.61 -19.21 -1.06
CA GLY A 291 -24.85 -18.37 -1.99
C GLY A 291 -23.41 -18.09 -1.54
N PRO A 292 -22.55 -17.60 -2.45
CA PRO A 292 -21.16 -17.24 -2.12
C PRO A 292 -21.11 -16.01 -1.20
N LYS A 293 -20.96 -16.24 0.11
CA LYS A 293 -20.87 -15.22 1.17
C LYS A 293 -19.75 -14.20 0.86
N SER A 294 -20.14 -13.03 0.35
CA SER A 294 -19.22 -12.09 -0.32
C SER A 294 -19.65 -10.63 -0.13
N VAL A 295 -19.40 -10.07 1.05
CA VAL A 295 -19.54 -8.62 1.29
C VAL A 295 -18.52 -7.83 0.47
N ASN A 296 -19.01 -6.85 -0.26
CA ASN A 296 -18.28 -5.74 -0.86
C ASN A 296 -18.89 -4.43 -0.35
N GLU A 297 -18.05 -3.55 0.16
CA GLU A 297 -18.44 -2.29 0.79
C GLU A 297 -19.20 -1.35 -0.17
N ALA A 298 -18.96 -1.46 -1.49
CA ALA A 298 -19.73 -0.69 -2.48
C ALA A 298 -21.20 -1.13 -2.58
N ASN A 299 -21.51 -2.41 -2.38
CA ASN A 299 -22.87 -2.94 -2.41
C ASN A 299 -23.75 -2.35 -1.28
N VAL A 300 -23.13 -1.80 -0.24
CA VAL A 300 -23.83 -1.10 0.86
C VAL A 300 -24.50 0.17 0.34
N LEU A 301 -23.84 0.91 -0.56
CA LEU A 301 -24.44 2.10 -1.19
C LEU A 301 -25.61 1.69 -2.09
N GLU A 302 -25.44 0.61 -2.85
CA GLU A 302 -26.48 0.03 -3.72
C GLU A 302 -27.66 -0.58 -2.95
N THR A 303 -27.49 -0.83 -1.65
CA THR A 303 -28.52 -1.36 -0.76
C THR A 303 -29.24 -0.25 0.02
N LEU A 304 -28.51 0.75 0.51
CA LEU A 304 -29.02 1.74 1.46
C LEU A 304 -29.33 3.12 0.85
N LEU A 305 -28.93 3.39 -0.39
CA LEU A 305 -29.23 4.65 -1.08
C LEU A 305 -30.24 4.42 -2.21
N CYS A 306 -31.03 5.46 -2.54
CA CYS A 306 -31.92 5.41 -3.69
C CYS A 306 -31.18 4.99 -4.98
N PRO A 307 -31.80 4.17 -5.86
CA PRO A 307 -31.15 3.70 -7.08
C PRO A 307 -30.74 4.87 -7.97
N LYS A 308 -29.46 4.87 -8.37
CA LYS A 308 -28.91 5.87 -9.29
C LYS A 308 -29.31 5.56 -10.74
N PRO A 309 -29.60 6.56 -11.59
CA PRO A 309 -29.88 6.32 -13.02
C PRO A 309 -28.70 5.61 -13.71
N SER A 310 -28.99 4.72 -14.66
CA SER A 310 -27.97 3.95 -15.39
C SER A 310 -26.96 4.82 -16.16
N SER A 311 -27.33 6.05 -16.49
CA SER A 311 -26.46 7.06 -17.10
C SER A 311 -25.48 7.73 -16.12
N GLN A 312 -25.67 7.56 -14.80
CA GLN A 312 -24.87 8.23 -13.77
C GLN A 312 -23.90 7.28 -13.06
N LYS A 313 -22.65 7.72 -12.91
CA LYS A 313 -21.62 6.93 -12.22
C LYS A 313 -21.88 6.83 -10.72
N PHE A 314 -22.25 7.94 -10.08
CA PHE A 314 -22.45 8.06 -8.64
C PHE A 314 -23.94 8.22 -8.27
N PHE A 315 -24.24 8.18 -6.98
CA PHE A 315 -25.58 8.38 -6.42
C PHE A 315 -25.96 9.87 -6.39
N ALA A 316 -27.23 10.18 -6.16
CA ALA A 316 -27.67 11.57 -6.01
C ALA A 316 -27.02 12.24 -4.77
N PRO A 317 -26.60 13.52 -4.85
CA PRO A 317 -25.91 14.20 -3.74
C PRO A 317 -26.67 14.15 -2.41
N GLN A 318 -27.99 14.36 -2.45
CA GLN A 318 -28.88 14.27 -1.28
C GLN A 318 -28.80 12.91 -0.54
N CYS A 319 -28.57 11.81 -1.26
CA CYS A 319 -28.41 10.48 -0.66
C CYS A 319 -27.02 10.32 -0.03
N ILE A 320 -25.98 10.79 -0.74
CA ILE A 320 -24.57 10.76 -0.26
C ILE A 320 -24.39 11.60 1.01
N GLU A 321 -25.08 12.74 1.08
CA GLU A 321 -25.07 13.65 2.24
C GLU A 321 -25.99 13.20 3.40
N GLY A 322 -26.76 12.12 3.24
CA GLY A 322 -27.71 11.64 4.27
C GLY A 322 -28.95 12.52 4.44
N LYS A 323 -29.26 13.39 3.48
CA LYS A 323 -30.39 14.34 3.51
C LYS A 323 -31.66 13.84 2.79
N CYS A 324 -31.61 12.66 2.18
CA CYS A 324 -32.73 12.14 1.39
C CYS A 324 -33.72 11.35 2.26
N SER A 325 -34.93 11.87 2.43
CA SER A 325 -36.02 11.24 3.19
C SER A 325 -36.46 9.87 2.67
N LYS A 326 -36.17 9.54 1.41
CA LYS A 326 -36.48 8.22 0.81
C LYS A 326 -35.50 7.12 1.21
N CYS A 327 -34.34 7.45 1.75
CA CYS A 327 -33.30 6.49 2.13
C CYS A 327 -32.53 6.91 3.40
N SER A 328 -33.21 7.62 4.31
CA SER A 328 -32.67 7.99 5.61
C SER A 328 -32.73 6.84 6.62
N ASP A 329 -33.76 5.99 6.56
CA ASP A 329 -33.92 4.83 7.44
C ASP A 329 -33.06 3.64 6.98
N CYS A 330 -31.78 3.71 7.34
CA CYS A 330 -30.82 2.64 7.09
C CYS A 330 -31.10 1.40 7.96
N SER A 331 -31.71 1.56 9.13
CA SER A 331 -31.97 0.47 10.08
C SER A 331 -33.03 -0.47 9.55
N LYS A 332 -34.20 0.05 9.18
CA LYS A 332 -35.29 -0.74 8.57
C LYS A 332 -34.83 -1.44 7.29
N THR A 333 -34.09 -0.74 6.44
CA THR A 333 -33.55 -1.30 5.18
C THR A 333 -32.59 -2.48 5.44
N LEU A 334 -31.85 -2.48 6.55
CA LEU A 334 -31.00 -3.60 6.95
C LEU A 334 -31.81 -4.73 7.61
N GLU A 335 -32.79 -4.42 8.45
CA GLU A 335 -33.66 -5.43 9.07
C GLU A 335 -34.46 -6.21 8.02
N GLU A 336 -35.08 -5.53 7.06
CA GLU A 336 -35.79 -6.16 5.93
C GLU A 336 -34.87 -7.07 5.10
N ARG A 337 -33.61 -6.67 4.89
CA ARG A 337 -32.60 -7.45 4.15
C ARG A 337 -32.12 -8.71 4.89
N TYR A 338 -32.15 -8.70 6.22
CA TYR A 338 -31.62 -9.76 7.09
C TYR A 338 -32.71 -10.43 7.94
N ASN A 339 -33.96 -10.37 7.48
CA ASN A 339 -35.13 -11.00 8.11
C ASN A 339 -35.07 -12.54 8.21
N ASP A 340 -34.22 -13.24 7.43
CA ASP A 340 -33.98 -14.69 7.57
C ASP A 340 -33.01 -15.04 8.72
N ILE A 341 -32.44 -14.04 9.39
CA ILE A 341 -31.67 -14.18 10.61
C ILE A 341 -32.64 -14.03 11.80
N PRO A 342 -32.81 -15.05 12.66
CA PRO A 342 -33.67 -14.97 13.83
C PRO A 342 -33.24 -13.86 14.81
N GLU A 343 -34.21 -13.21 15.47
CA GLU A 343 -33.98 -12.09 16.40
C GLU A 343 -33.17 -12.49 17.65
N ASP A 344 -33.43 -13.71 18.14
CA ASP A 344 -32.79 -14.36 19.28
C ASP A 344 -31.37 -14.85 18.98
N LYS A 345 -30.98 -14.90 17.70
CA LYS A 345 -29.69 -15.43 17.28
C LYS A 345 -28.55 -14.51 17.73
N GLU A 346 -27.73 -15.03 18.63
CA GLU A 346 -26.46 -14.42 19.00
C GLU A 346 -25.50 -14.37 17.80
N LEU A 347 -24.92 -13.18 17.58
CA LEU A 347 -23.97 -12.87 16.53
C LEU A 347 -22.65 -12.38 17.14
N THR A 348 -21.53 -12.72 16.52
CA THR A 348 -20.20 -12.18 16.87
C THR A 348 -19.64 -11.34 15.72
N TRP A 349 -19.15 -10.15 16.00
CA TRP A 349 -18.50 -9.27 15.03
C TRP A 349 -17.22 -8.64 15.59
N ASN A 350 -16.35 -8.15 14.71
CA ASN A 350 -15.08 -7.54 15.10
C ASN A 350 -15.08 -6.04 14.79
N ARG A 351 -14.70 -5.19 15.74
CA ARG A 351 -14.62 -3.73 15.60
C ARG A 351 -13.20 -3.24 15.85
N TRP A 352 -12.68 -2.39 14.99
CA TRP A 352 -11.48 -1.60 15.28
C TRP A 352 -11.85 -0.41 16.16
N GLU A 353 -11.24 -0.36 17.34
CA GLU A 353 -11.40 0.70 18.33
C GLU A 353 -10.04 1.32 18.67
N ARG A 354 -10.04 2.45 19.39
CA ARG A 354 -8.81 3.17 19.78
C ARG A 354 -8.64 3.16 21.29
N PHE A 355 -7.69 2.37 21.79
CA PHE A 355 -7.30 2.33 23.19
C PHE A 355 -5.90 2.97 23.35
N GLU A 356 -5.76 3.98 24.21
CA GLU A 356 -4.51 4.74 24.40
C GLU A 356 -3.85 5.22 23.07
N GLY A 357 -4.68 5.61 22.10
CA GLY A 357 -4.24 6.02 20.76
C GLY A 357 -3.80 4.88 19.82
N LYS A 358 -3.64 3.65 20.32
CA LYS A 358 -3.38 2.43 19.53
C LYS A 358 -4.69 1.91 18.93
N ALA A 359 -4.65 1.42 17.70
CA ALA A 359 -5.79 0.70 17.11
C ALA A 359 -5.77 -0.76 17.59
N VAL A 360 -6.89 -1.22 18.15
CA VAL A 360 -7.09 -2.59 18.67
C VAL A 360 -8.31 -3.19 18.00
N LEU A 361 -8.25 -4.49 17.69
CA LEU A 361 -9.40 -5.24 17.17
C LEU A 361 -10.13 -5.89 18.36
N VAL A 362 -11.36 -5.47 18.60
CA VAL A 362 -12.23 -5.96 19.68
C VAL A 362 -13.28 -6.88 19.07
N ALA A 363 -13.45 -8.07 19.64
CA ALA A 363 -14.60 -8.93 19.33
C ALA A 363 -15.79 -8.50 20.22
N LYS A 364 -16.96 -8.34 19.62
CA LYS A 364 -18.23 -8.09 20.29
C LYS A 364 -19.21 -9.20 19.96
N THR A 365 -20.09 -9.50 20.91
CA THR A 365 -21.16 -10.49 20.77
C THR A 365 -22.46 -9.83 21.24
N GLY A 366 -23.57 -10.14 20.58
CA GLY A 366 -24.88 -9.54 20.84
C GLY A 366 -25.94 -10.02 19.85
N ARG A 367 -27.16 -9.49 19.95
CA ARG A 367 -28.30 -9.84 19.08
C ARG A 367 -28.22 -9.17 17.71
N LYS A 368 -29.04 -9.64 16.75
CA LYS A 368 -29.15 -9.06 15.41
C LYS A 368 -29.43 -7.54 15.44
N GLN A 369 -30.40 -7.13 16.23
CA GLN A 369 -30.84 -5.73 16.37
C GLN A 369 -29.71 -4.84 16.93
N GLU A 370 -28.98 -5.32 17.94
CA GLU A 370 -27.82 -4.61 18.54
C GLU A 370 -26.70 -4.42 17.51
N LEU A 371 -26.43 -5.43 16.68
CA LEU A 371 -25.46 -5.34 15.59
C LEU A 371 -25.88 -4.31 14.54
N ILE A 372 -27.15 -4.34 14.11
CA ILE A 372 -27.69 -3.40 13.11
C ILE A 372 -27.70 -1.96 13.67
N LEU A 373 -28.06 -1.77 14.94
CA LEU A 373 -28.00 -0.46 15.60
C LEU A 373 -26.55 0.06 15.67
N GLU A 374 -25.59 -0.74 16.15
CA GLU A 374 -24.17 -0.36 16.21
C GLU A 374 -23.57 -0.17 14.79
N LEU A 375 -24.12 -0.81 13.76
CA LEU A 375 -23.75 -0.60 12.36
C LEU A 375 -24.26 0.75 11.85
N VAL A 376 -25.54 1.05 12.04
CA VAL A 376 -26.16 2.29 11.53
C VAL A 376 -25.65 3.51 12.29
N GLU A 377 -25.86 3.56 13.61
CA GLU A 377 -25.63 4.77 14.40
C GLU A 377 -24.14 5.13 14.46
N THR A 378 -23.26 4.15 14.70
CA THR A 378 -21.84 4.43 14.89
C THR A 378 -21.00 4.37 13.62
N ASP A 379 -21.28 3.45 12.69
CA ASP A 379 -20.38 3.19 11.56
C ASP A 379 -20.91 3.69 10.20
N ILE A 380 -22.22 3.83 10.01
CA ILE A 380 -22.81 4.41 8.79
C ILE A 380 -23.06 5.91 8.95
N LEU A 381 -23.72 6.33 10.03
CA LEU A 381 -24.05 7.74 10.26
C LEU A 381 -22.84 8.53 10.82
N HIS A 382 -22.11 7.97 11.79
CA HIS A 382 -21.05 8.69 12.52
C HIS A 382 -19.64 8.04 12.51
N PRO A 383 -19.14 7.41 11.42
CA PRO A 383 -17.82 6.78 11.42
C PRO A 383 -16.69 7.74 11.78
N ALA A 384 -16.81 9.02 11.41
CA ALA A 384 -15.92 10.09 11.84
C ALA A 384 -16.67 11.42 11.95
N GLN A 385 -16.13 12.33 12.77
CA GLN A 385 -16.71 13.65 13.01
C GLN A 385 -16.93 14.41 11.68
N GLY A 386 -18.19 14.77 11.39
CA GLY A 386 -18.56 15.54 10.19
C GLY A 386 -18.66 14.74 8.88
N THR A 387 -18.67 13.40 8.91
CA THR A 387 -18.90 12.59 7.71
C THR A 387 -19.63 11.27 7.98
N THR A 388 -20.65 11.00 7.16
CA THR A 388 -21.26 9.67 7.01
C THR A 388 -20.31 8.72 6.27
N PHE A 389 -20.60 7.42 6.33
CA PHE A 389 -19.93 6.40 5.52
C PHE A 389 -20.23 6.56 4.03
N PHE A 390 -21.44 7.00 3.68
CA PHE A 390 -21.85 7.31 2.31
C PHE A 390 -20.95 8.40 1.71
N LYS A 391 -20.76 9.51 2.43
CA LYS A 391 -19.84 10.59 2.05
C LYS A 391 -18.39 10.11 2.00
N HIS A 392 -17.94 9.30 2.96
CA HIS A 392 -16.60 8.71 2.96
C HIS A 392 -16.33 7.88 1.68
N LEU A 393 -17.19 6.89 1.42
CA LEU A 393 -16.98 5.92 0.33
C LEU A 393 -17.20 6.55 -1.05
N HIS A 394 -18.19 7.44 -1.21
CA HIS A 394 -18.35 8.26 -2.41
C HIS A 394 -17.06 9.05 -2.69
N THR A 395 -16.54 9.74 -1.68
CA THR A 395 -15.36 10.61 -1.86
C THR A 395 -14.13 9.80 -2.25
N ALA A 396 -13.89 8.63 -1.63
CA ALA A 396 -12.80 7.73 -2.01
C ALA A 396 -12.92 7.25 -3.47
N GLN A 397 -14.12 6.84 -3.90
CA GLN A 397 -14.40 6.39 -5.28
C GLN A 397 -14.27 7.53 -6.30
N TRP A 398 -14.69 8.74 -5.92
CA TRP A 398 -14.60 9.95 -6.74
C TRP A 398 -13.14 10.39 -6.89
N GLN A 399 -12.38 10.52 -5.79
CA GLN A 399 -10.95 10.85 -5.79
C GLN A 399 -10.15 9.86 -6.65
N GLN A 400 -10.40 8.55 -6.48
CA GLN A 400 -9.78 7.50 -7.29
C GLN A 400 -10.16 7.60 -8.78
N THR A 401 -11.39 8.05 -9.09
CA THR A 401 -11.81 8.32 -10.48
C THR A 401 -11.04 9.49 -11.08
N GLN A 402 -10.96 10.62 -10.36
CA GLN A 402 -10.23 11.81 -10.83
C GLN A 402 -8.73 11.53 -10.98
N PHE A 403 -8.12 10.86 -10.00
CA PHE A 403 -6.71 10.46 -10.08
C PHE A 403 -6.44 9.56 -11.30
N SER A 404 -7.28 8.56 -11.57
CA SER A 404 -7.15 7.72 -12.77
C SER A 404 -7.27 8.55 -14.05
N LEU A 405 -8.28 9.41 -14.16
CA LEU A 405 -8.50 10.28 -15.32
C LEU A 405 -7.29 11.17 -15.60
N ILE A 406 -6.77 11.85 -14.57
CA ILE A 406 -5.59 12.74 -14.67
C ILE A 406 -4.32 11.96 -14.98
N LYS A 407 -4.14 10.78 -14.38
CA LYS A 407 -2.95 9.94 -14.61
C LYS A 407 -2.90 9.40 -16.04
N ASP A 408 -4.05 8.99 -16.57
CA ASP A 408 -4.13 8.34 -17.88
C ASP A 408 -4.22 9.37 -19.04
N ASN A 409 -4.56 10.64 -18.74
CA ASN A 409 -4.56 11.78 -19.66
C ASN A 409 -3.55 12.89 -19.25
N LEU A 410 -2.45 12.52 -18.59
CA LEU A 410 -1.45 13.46 -18.10
C LEU A 410 -0.76 14.17 -19.28
N PRO A 411 -0.72 15.52 -19.36
CA PRO A 411 -0.08 16.21 -20.49
C PRO A 411 1.42 15.97 -20.61
N GLU A 412 1.99 16.25 -21.79
CA GLU A 412 3.43 16.17 -22.00
C GLU A 412 4.17 17.18 -21.10
N ASN A 413 5.34 16.82 -20.60
CA ASN A 413 6.14 17.60 -19.64
C ASN A 413 5.45 17.91 -18.29
N TRP A 414 4.25 17.39 -18.02
CA TRP A 414 3.62 17.49 -16.69
C TRP A 414 4.02 16.32 -15.78
N ILE A 415 3.97 16.56 -14.47
CA ILE A 415 4.17 15.55 -13.43
C ILE A 415 2.92 15.51 -12.55
N LEU A 416 2.33 14.33 -12.41
CA LEU A 416 1.31 14.06 -11.40
C LEU A 416 1.99 13.50 -10.15
N GLN A 417 2.02 14.31 -9.09
CA GLN A 417 2.66 13.96 -7.83
C GLN A 417 1.62 13.49 -6.80
N VAL A 418 1.81 12.27 -6.29
CA VAL A 418 1.02 11.68 -5.20
C VAL A 418 1.89 11.59 -3.95
N MET A 419 1.38 12.13 -2.84
CA MET A 419 2.07 12.14 -1.55
C MET A 419 1.24 11.37 -0.52
N ASP A 420 1.80 10.31 0.07
CA ASP A 420 1.21 9.62 1.24
C ASP A 420 1.74 10.24 2.53
N PHE A 421 1.00 10.08 3.63
CA PHE A 421 1.32 10.70 4.91
C PHE A 421 2.74 10.36 5.37
N ALA A 422 3.48 11.41 5.74
CA ALA A 422 4.80 11.27 6.32
C ALA A 422 4.74 10.43 7.61
N LYS A 423 5.58 9.38 7.67
CA LYS A 423 5.56 8.38 8.74
C LYS A 423 6.91 8.35 9.44
N ASN A 424 6.88 8.49 10.76
CA ASN A 424 8.06 8.29 11.58
C ASN A 424 8.40 6.79 11.63
N ARG A 425 9.65 6.46 11.32
CA ARG A 425 10.19 5.10 11.37
C ARG A 425 11.34 5.08 12.36
N GLY A 426 11.30 4.15 13.32
CA GLY A 426 12.41 3.92 14.23
C GLY A 426 13.67 3.49 13.47
N ILE A 427 14.83 4.05 13.84
CA ILE A 427 16.12 3.65 13.27
C ILE A 427 16.65 2.46 14.04
N ASN A 428 16.93 1.35 13.34
CA ASN A 428 17.79 0.29 13.87
C ASN A 428 19.21 0.59 13.40
N TYR A 429 20.11 0.89 14.35
CA TYR A 429 21.51 1.14 14.04
C TYR A 429 22.20 -0.14 13.53
N GLN A 430 22.95 -0.01 12.44
CA GLN A 430 24.05 -0.92 12.08
C GLN A 430 25.37 -0.27 12.55
N GLU A 431 26.45 -1.05 12.71
CA GLU A 431 27.58 -0.73 13.61
C GLU A 431 28.40 0.54 13.26
N GLU A 432 27.90 1.74 13.57
CA GLU A 432 28.64 3.00 13.45
C GLU A 432 28.47 3.94 14.65
N ILE A 433 29.61 4.40 15.20
CA ILE A 433 29.67 5.46 16.23
C ILE A 433 29.05 6.79 15.71
N LYS A 434 29.18 7.07 14.41
CA LYS A 434 28.57 8.26 13.78
C LYS A 434 27.05 8.29 13.92
N ALA A 435 26.39 7.12 13.84
CA ALA A 435 24.94 7.05 13.97
C ALA A 435 24.48 7.35 15.42
N ALA A 436 25.26 6.94 16.41
CA ALA A 436 25.03 7.30 17.82
C ALA A 436 25.23 8.81 18.08
N PHE A 437 26.17 9.47 17.38
CA PHE A 437 26.39 10.92 17.47
C PHE A 437 25.20 11.75 16.95
N PHE A 438 24.52 11.29 15.90
CA PHE A 438 23.31 11.96 15.37
C PHE A 438 22.01 11.58 16.10
N ALA A 439 22.04 10.59 17.00
CA ALA A 439 21.15 10.33 18.14
C ALA A 439 19.60 10.27 17.93
N ASN A 440 19.08 10.50 16.73
CA ASN A 440 17.64 10.51 16.46
C ASN A 440 17.08 9.08 16.48
N SER A 441 16.17 8.80 17.43
CA SER A 441 15.51 7.48 17.53
C SER A 441 14.55 7.19 16.37
N GLN A 442 14.13 8.21 15.62
CA GLN A 442 13.19 8.11 14.50
C GLN A 442 13.62 9.01 13.33
N ILE A 443 13.30 8.59 12.10
CA ILE A 443 13.29 9.44 10.91
C ILE A 443 11.87 9.61 10.38
N THR A 444 11.49 10.82 10.00
CA THR A 444 10.23 11.09 9.29
C THR A 444 10.43 10.82 7.81
N MET A 445 9.86 9.73 7.28
CA MET A 445 9.88 9.42 5.86
C MET A 445 8.62 9.95 5.19
N HIS A 446 8.75 10.78 4.15
CA HIS A 446 7.63 11.25 3.34
C HIS A 446 7.70 10.59 1.94
N PRO A 447 6.95 9.51 1.68
CA PRO A 447 6.99 8.82 0.40
C PRO A 447 6.19 9.58 -0.67
N ILE A 448 6.82 9.79 -1.82
CA ILE A 448 6.27 10.54 -2.96
C ILE A 448 6.35 9.67 -4.21
N VAL A 449 5.27 9.60 -4.99
CA VAL A 449 5.19 8.87 -6.26
C VAL A 449 4.87 9.85 -7.38
N ASN A 450 5.76 9.95 -8.36
CA ASN A 450 5.63 10.84 -9.51
C ASN A 450 5.27 10.01 -10.76
N TYR A 451 4.18 10.39 -11.43
CA TYR A 451 3.81 9.90 -12.76
C TYR A 451 4.14 10.97 -13.80
N TYR A 452 4.66 10.56 -14.95
CA TYR A 452 5.05 11.42 -16.08
C TYR A 452 4.94 10.62 -17.39
N GLN A 453 4.73 11.28 -18.53
CA GLN A 453 4.73 10.59 -19.83
C GLN A 453 6.12 10.05 -20.18
N LYS A 454 6.18 8.86 -20.80
CA LYS A 454 7.43 8.22 -21.22
C LYS A 454 8.00 8.89 -22.48
N GLY A 455 8.81 9.92 -22.27
CA GLY A 455 9.46 10.73 -23.31
C GLY A 455 9.87 12.09 -22.76
N SER A 456 9.05 12.65 -21.85
CA SER A 456 9.34 13.86 -21.08
C SER A 456 10.71 13.77 -20.40
N ARG A 457 11.55 14.81 -20.55
CA ARG A 457 12.82 14.93 -19.83
C ARG A 457 12.57 15.27 -18.36
N TRP A 458 12.40 14.27 -17.50
CA TRP A 458 12.22 14.51 -16.06
C TRP A 458 13.51 15.12 -15.44
N PRO A 459 13.50 16.37 -14.93
CA PRO A 459 14.74 17.05 -14.53
C PRO A 459 15.49 16.35 -13.39
N GLY A 460 14.76 15.75 -12.44
CA GLY A 460 15.32 15.02 -11.30
C GLY A 460 16.07 13.74 -11.66
N GLN A 461 16.01 13.28 -12.92
CA GLN A 461 16.77 12.10 -13.38
C GLN A 461 18.29 12.34 -13.37
N ARG A 462 18.73 13.61 -13.30
CA ARG A 462 20.14 14.00 -13.13
C ARG A 462 20.56 14.19 -11.65
N CYS A 463 19.65 14.00 -10.69
CA CYS A 463 19.89 14.28 -9.26
C CYS A 463 19.87 13.01 -8.39
N LEU A 464 20.00 11.83 -9.01
CA LEU A 464 20.02 10.52 -8.37
C LEU A 464 21.19 9.64 -8.84
N TYR A 465 22.22 10.29 -9.39
CA TYR A 465 23.53 9.75 -9.77
C TYR A 465 24.61 10.68 -9.23
#